data_AF-A0A8S3K9L2-F1
#
_entry.id   AF-A0A8S3K9L2-F1
#
_cell.length_a   1.000
_cell.length_b   1.000
_cell.length_c   1.000
_cell.angle_alpha   90.00
_cell.angle_beta   90.00
_cell.angle_gamma   90.00
#
_symmetry.space_group_name_H-M   'P 1'
#
loop_
_entity.id
_entity.type
_entity.pdbx_description
1 polymer ?
#
loop_
_entity_poly.entity_id
_entity_poly.type
_entity_poly.pdbx_seq_one_letter_code
_entity_poly.pdbx_strand_id
1 'polypeptide(L)' 'MLIVILTIKTTSSYTPGGATWAYTPFTEDKPTNTQRILFSLANTFIFMGFVITATVIL' A
#
# COMPACT_ATOMS: atom_id res chain seq x y z
N MET A 1 16.04 -2.45 -12.46
CA MET A 1 14.64 -2.49 -12.95
C MET A 1 14.28 -3.78 -13.67
N LEU A 2 15.11 -4.29 -14.57
CA LEU A 2 14.80 -5.48 -15.39
C LEU A 2 14.41 -6.73 -14.57
N ILE A 3 15.16 -7.03 -13.50
CA ILE A 3 14.86 -8.15 -12.59
C ILE A 3 13.51 -7.95 -11.89
N VAL A 4 13.22 -6.76 -11.38
CA VAL A 4 11.96 -6.45 -10.68
C VAL A 4 10.75 -6.67 -11.59
N ILE A 5 10.84 -6.18 -12.83
CA ILE A 5 9.77 -6.34 -13.83
C ILE A 5 9.56 -7.83 -14.16
N LEU A 6 10.64 -8.58 -14.37
CA LEU A 6 10.58 -10.01 -14.63
C LEU A 6 9.90 -10.73 -13.47
N THR A 7 10.32 -10.47 -12.23
CA THR A 7 9.74 -11.10 -11.04
C THR A 7 8.25 -10.82 -10.90
N ILE A 8 7.82 -9.56 -11.00
CA ILE A 8 6.38 -9.21 -10.89
C ILE A 8 5.55 -9.90 -11.99
N LYS A 9 6.10 -10.03 -13.21
CA LYS A 9 5.40 -10.70 -14.32
C LYS A 9 5.37 -12.23 -14.18
N THR A 10 6.38 -12.85 -13.57
CA THR A 10 6.47 -14.31 -13.46
C THR A 10 5.88 -14.85 -12.15
N THR A 11 5.71 -14.01 -11.13
CA THR A 11 5.21 -14.42 -9.81
C THR A 11 3.95 -13.65 -9.44
N SER A 12 2.80 -14.34 -9.45
CA SER A 12 1.48 -13.78 -9.14
C SER A 12 1.34 -13.28 -7.70
N SER A 13 2.24 -13.72 -6.80
CA SER A 13 2.28 -13.31 -5.39
C SER A 13 2.48 -11.80 -5.17
N TYR A 14 3.05 -11.08 -6.14
CA TYR A 14 3.27 -9.63 -6.03
C TYR A 14 2.09 -8.78 -6.53
N THR A 15 1.08 -9.38 -7.16
CA THR A 15 -0.16 -8.70 -7.56
C THR A 15 -1.41 -9.45 -7.07
N PRO A 16 -1.54 -9.74 -5.76
CA PRO A 16 -2.71 -10.41 -5.24
C PRO A 16 -3.90 -9.44 -5.24
N GLY A 17 -4.99 -9.81 -5.91
CA GLY A 17 -6.23 -9.03 -5.90
C GLY A 17 -6.96 -9.15 -4.56
N GLY A 18 -7.47 -8.03 -4.04
CA GLY A 18 -8.37 -8.01 -2.87
C GLY A 18 -7.71 -8.28 -1.51
N ALA A 19 -6.38 -8.26 -1.42
CA ALA A 19 -5.68 -8.41 -0.14
C ALA A 19 -5.75 -7.13 0.70
N THR A 20 -6.03 -7.28 2.00
CA THR A 20 -5.90 -6.21 3.00
C THR A 20 -4.48 -6.22 3.55
N TRP A 21 -3.79 -5.09 3.48
CA TRP A 21 -2.39 -4.98 3.89
C TRP A 21 -2.26 -4.32 5.26
N ALA A 22 -1.26 -4.72 6.03
CA ALA A 22 -1.06 -4.29 7.42
C ALA A 22 -0.94 -2.76 7.58
N TYR A 23 -0.34 -2.06 6.62
CA TYR A 23 -0.08 -0.61 6.70
C TYR A 23 -0.88 0.22 5.70
N THR A 24 -1.77 -0.41 4.94
CA THR A 24 -2.71 0.27 4.03
C THR A 24 -4.09 -0.38 4.16
N PRO A 25 -4.79 -0.15 5.29
CA PRO A 25 -6.04 -0.85 5.62
C PRO A 25 -7.23 -0.40 4.76
N PHE A 26 -7.14 0.77 4.11
CA PHE A 26 -8.23 1.27 3.28
C PHE A 26 -8.04 0.87 1.82
N THR A 27 -9.06 0.25 1.24
CA THR A 27 -9.04 -0.19 -0.16
C THR A 27 -9.40 0.93 -1.13
N GLU A 28 -8.91 0.82 -2.36
CA GLU A 28 -9.20 1.77 -3.45
C GLU A 28 -10.60 1.62 -4.05
N ASP A 29 -11.32 0.54 -3.75
CA ASP A 29 -12.68 0.29 -4.22
C ASP A 29 -13.67 1.16 -3.44
N LYS A 30 -13.68 2.46 -3.76
CA LYS A 30 -14.63 3.44 -3.23
C LYS A 30 -15.42 4.07 -4.37
N PRO A 31 -16.71 4.35 -4.17
CA PRO A 31 -17.61 4.77 -5.25
C PRO A 31 -17.28 6.16 -5.83
N THR A 32 -16.50 6.99 -5.13
CA THR A 32 -16.15 8.34 -5.59
C THR A 32 -14.65 8.60 -5.53
N ASN A 33 -14.14 9.39 -6.49
CA ASN A 33 -12.73 9.79 -6.52
C ASN A 33 -12.31 10.54 -5.24
N THR A 34 -13.19 11.37 -4.68
CA THR A 34 -12.94 12.08 -3.42
C THR A 34 -12.67 11.12 -2.27
N GLN A 35 -13.46 10.06 -2.14
CA GLN A 35 -13.23 9.04 -1.11
C GLN A 35 -11.93 8.29 -1.38
N ARG A 36 -11.63 7.92 -2.63
CA ARG A 36 -10.36 7.24 -2.99
C ARG A 36 -9.15 8.07 -2.57
N ILE A 37 -9.18 9.38 -2.83
CA ILE A 37 -8.11 10.30 -2.43
C ILE A 37 -7.98 10.39 -0.91
N LEU A 38 -9.10 10.56 -0.20
CA LEU A 38 -9.09 10.66 1.26
C LEU A 38 -8.53 9.40 1.93
N PHE A 39 -8.92 8.23 1.46
CA PHE A 39 -8.44 6.94 1.97
C PHE A 39 -6.99 6.66 1.58
N SER A 40 -6.55 7.09 0.39
CA SER A 40 -5.14 7.02 -0.03
C SER A 40 -4.24 7.88 0.87
N LEU A 41 -4.67 9.10 1.20
CA LEU A 41 -3.98 9.97 2.15
C LEU A 41 -3.94 9.33 3.55
N ALA A 42 -5.06 8.79 4.02
CA ALA A 42 -5.11 8.12 5.32
C ALA A 42 -4.14 6.93 5.39
N ASN A 43 -4.09 6.08 4.36
CA ASN A 43 -3.10 5.00 4.25
C ASN A 43 -1.66 5.54 4.29
N THR A 44 -1.40 6.63 3.57
CA THR A 44 -0.07 7.26 3.54
C THR A 44 0.38 7.74 4.91
N PHE A 45 -0.51 8.39 5.68
CA PHE A 45 -0.19 8.85 7.03
C PHE A 45 0.05 7.70 8.00
N ILE A 46 -0.72 6.61 7.91
CA ILE A 46 -0.53 5.41 8.75
C ILE A 46 0.85 4.78 8.47
N PHE A 47 1.18 4.58 7.18
CA PHE A 47 2.47 4.01 6.80
C PHE A 47 3.64 4.89 7.24
N MET A 48 3.59 6.19 6.96
CA MET A 48 4.64 7.12 7.37
C MET A 48 4.76 7.21 8.89
N GLY A 49 3.64 7.23 9.62
CA GLY A 49 3.65 7.18 11.08
C GLY A 49 4.40 5.96 11.60
N PHE A 50 4.11 4.77 11.06
CA PHE A 50 4.82 3.54 11.44
C PHE A 50 6.33 3.62 11.18
N VAL A 51 6.74 4.07 9.98
CA VAL A 51 8.16 4.17 9.61
C VAL A 51 8.89 5.18 10.52
N ILE A 52 8.28 6.33 10.78
CA ILE A 52 8.86 7.35 11.67
C ILE A 52 9.00 6.80 13.09
N THR A 53 7.95 6.20 13.64
CA THR A 53 7.99 5.61 14.99
C THR A 53 9.05 4.51 15.09
N ALA A 54 9.11 3.61 14.11
CA ALA A 54 10.13 2.55 14.08
C ALA A 54 11.55 3.11 14.03
N THR A 55 11.76 4.21 13.30
CA THR A 55 13.07 4.86 13.18
C THR A 55 13.47 5.60 14.46
N VAL A 56 12.53 6.21 15.18
CA VAL A 56 12.80 6.92 16.44
C VAL A 56 13.10 5.95 17.59
N ILE A 57 12.51 4.75 17.56
CA ILE A 57 12.71 3.72 18.59
C ILE A 57 14.04 2.96 18.40
N LEU A 58 14.52 2.85 17.15
CA LEU A 58 15.77 2.17 16.78
C LEU A 58 17.01 2.99 17.18
#